data_AF-A0A0X3RTM9-F1
#
_entry.id   AF-A0A0X3RTM9-F1
#
_cell.length_a   1.000
_cell.length_b   1.000
_cell.length_c   1.000
_cell.angle_alpha   90.00
_cell.angle_beta   90.00
_cell.angle_gamma   90.00
#
_symmetry.space_group_name_H-M   'P 1'
#
loop_
_entity.id
_entity.type
_entity.pdbx_description
1 polymer ?
#
loop_
_entity_poly.entity_id
_entity_poly.type
_entity_poly.pdbx_seq_one_letter_code
_entity_poly.pdbx_strand_id
1 'polypeptide(L)' 'MTHNLVDPGTITTEMAVQIRTWRVREGFSWRAVAQAASELWGSEYGSNQLYGEDLCATAARVVGENPYQEPWN' A
#
# COMPACT_ATOMS: atom_id res chain seq x y z
N MET A 1 13.79 15.21 -12.45
CA MET A 1 13.56 13.76 -12.43
C MET A 1 12.09 13.58 -12.12
N THR A 2 11.31 13.05 -13.05
CA THR A 2 9.90 12.75 -12.82
C THR A 2 9.88 11.59 -11.83
N HIS A 3 9.62 11.89 -10.55
CA HIS A 3 9.41 10.84 -9.56
C HIS A 3 8.16 10.08 -10.02
N ASN A 4 8.30 8.79 -10.32
CA ASN A 4 7.18 7.90 -10.58
C ASN A 4 6.45 7.71 -9.24
N LEU A 5 5.65 8.69 -8.85
CA LEU A 5 4.91 8.64 -7.61
C LEU A 5 3.92 7.48 -7.67
N VAL A 6 3.96 6.59 -6.68
CA VAL A 6 2.92 5.58 -6.53
C VAL A 6 1.63 6.26 -6.04
N ASP A 7 0.69 6.40 -6.97
CA ASP A 7 -0.67 6.86 -6.69
C ASP A 7 -1.56 5.65 -6.30
N PRO A 8 -2.20 5.66 -5.12
CA PRO A 8 -3.12 4.62 -4.70
C PRO A 8 -4.22 4.33 -5.73
N GLY A 9 -4.65 5.33 -6.52
CA GLY A 9 -5.68 5.18 -7.54
C GLY A 9 -5.23 4.42 -8.80
N THR A 10 -3.93 4.17 -8.97
CA THR A 10 -3.35 3.55 -10.17
C THR A 10 -2.38 2.41 -9.90
N ILE A 11 -2.33 1.89 -8.66
CA ILE A 11 -1.46 0.75 -8.33
C ILE A 11 -1.78 -0.47 -9.22
N THR A 12 -0.74 -1.14 -9.70
CA THR A 12 -0.90 -2.36 -10.50
C THR A 12 -1.20 -3.57 -9.60
N THR A 13 -1.59 -4.69 -10.23
CA THR A 13 -1.79 -5.96 -9.52
C THR A 13 -0.54 -6.43 -8.79
N GLU A 14 0.65 -6.27 -9.39
CA GLU A 14 1.93 -6.65 -8.77
C GLU A 14 2.19 -5.81 -7.50
N MET A 15 1.92 -4.50 -7.57
CA MET A 15 2.05 -3.61 -6.42
C MET A 15 1.06 -3.98 -5.33
N ALA A 16 -0.20 -4.29 -5.69
CA ALA A 16 -1.22 -4.73 -4.75
C ALA A 16 -0.84 -6.03 -4.02
N VAL A 17 -0.28 -7.01 -4.74
CA VAL A 17 0.23 -8.27 -4.14
C VAL A 17 1.39 -7.99 -3.18
N GLN A 18 2.29 -7.07 -3.51
CA GLN A 18 3.39 -6.69 -2.62
C GLN A 18 2.88 -5.95 -1.36
N ILE A 19 1.96 -5.00 -1.51
CA ILE A 19 1.33 -4.28 -0.39
C ILE A 19 0.61 -5.27 0.54
N ARG A 20 -0.12 -6.23 -0.04
CA ARG A 20 -0.75 -7.31 0.73
C ARG A 20 0.28 -8.13 1.51
N THR A 21 1.43 -8.44 0.90
CA THR A 21 2.49 -9.20 1.58
C THR A 21 3.01 -8.45 2.81
N TRP A 22 3.32 -7.16 2.66
CA TRP A 22 3.74 -6.32 3.79
C TRP A 22 2.68 -6.26 4.89
N ARG A 23 1.42 -5.95 4.53
CA ARG A 23 0.36 -5.76 5.53
C ARG A 23 -0.02 -7.07 6.23
N VAL A 24 -0.24 -8.13 5.47
CA VAL A 24 -0.87 -9.37 5.95
C VAL A 24 0.15 -10.42 6.38
N ARG A 25 1.23 -10.61 5.62
CA ARG A 25 2.21 -11.67 5.92
C ARG A 25 3.31 -11.17 6.86
N GLU A 26 3.77 -9.94 6.66
CA GLU A 26 4.86 -9.35 7.44
C GLU A 26 4.37 -8.47 8.60
N GLY A 27 3.07 -8.21 8.69
CA GLY A 27 2.44 -7.50 9.81
C GLY A 27 2.78 -6.01 9.86
N PHE A 28 3.07 -5.39 8.71
CA PHE A 28 3.39 -3.97 8.66
C PHE A 28 2.18 -3.14 9.11
N SER A 29 2.45 -2.10 9.90
CA SER A 29 1.47 -1.03 10.14
C SER A 29 1.24 -0.24 8.84
N TRP A 30 0.13 0.49 8.73
CA TRP A 30 -0.12 1.36 7.58
C TRP A 30 1.02 2.37 7.34
N ARG A 31 1.60 2.94 8.41
CA ARG A 31 2.76 3.82 8.33
C ARG A 31 4.01 3.12 7.76
N ALA A 32 4.20 1.85 8.10
CA ALA A 32 5.31 1.05 7.59
C ALA A 32 5.08 0.67 6.11
N VAL A 33 3.85 0.36 5.71
CA VAL A 33 3.49 0.17 4.29
C VAL A 33 3.75 1.44 3.49
N ALA A 34 3.32 2.60 4.00
CA ALA A 34 3.54 3.90 3.37
C ALA A 34 5.04 4.20 3.17
N GLN A 35 5.85 3.95 4.22
CA GLN A 35 7.30 4.12 4.15
C GLN A 35 7.92 3.17 3.11
N ALA A 36 7.59 1.88 3.15
CA ALA A 36 8.11 0.89 2.21
C ALA A 36 7.73 1.20 0.75
N ALA A 37 6.49 1.62 0.51
CA ALA A 37 6.04 2.05 -0.82
C ALA A 37 6.78 3.31 -1.30
N SER A 38 7.01 4.27 -0.40
CA SER A 38 7.76 5.49 -0.70
C SER A 38 9.22 5.20 -1.04
N GLU A 39 9.85 4.27 -0.32
CA GLU A 39 11.23 3.86 -0.56
C GLU A 39 11.38 3.03 -1.84
N LEU A 40 10.45 2.10 -2.09
CA LEU A 40 10.53 1.17 -3.21
C LEU A 40 10.10 1.79 -4.55
N TRP A 41 9.02 2.56 -4.55
CA TRP A 41 8.41 3.09 -5.78
C TRP A 41 8.49 4.61 -5.88
N GLY A 42 8.70 5.32 -4.77
CA GLY A 42 8.73 6.77 -4.74
C GLY A 42 7.37 7.35 -4.38
N SER A 43 7.34 8.19 -3.35
CA SER A 43 6.16 8.95 -2.93
C SER A 43 6.59 10.15 -2.10
N GLU A 44 5.85 11.26 -2.21
CA GLU A 44 6.06 12.45 -1.35
C GLU A 44 5.47 12.27 0.06
N TYR A 45 4.65 11.22 0.26
CA TYR A 45 3.91 11.02 1.49
C TYR A 45 4.71 10.28 2.58
N GLY A 46 5.84 9.64 2.24
CA GLY A 46 6.70 8.96 3.22
C GLY A 46 5.93 7.97 4.10
N SER A 47 6.12 8.04 5.42
CA SER A 47 5.40 7.21 6.41
C SER A 47 4.00 7.73 6.80
N ASN A 48 3.34 8.52 5.95
CA ASN A 48 2.00 9.04 6.23
C ASN A 48 0.98 7.90 6.41
N GLN A 49 0.24 7.94 7.51
CA GLN A 49 -0.70 6.87 7.87
C GLN A 49 -1.89 6.76 6.90
N LEU A 50 -2.52 7.88 6.56
CA LEU A 50 -3.69 7.89 5.66
C LEU A 50 -3.30 7.39 4.28
N TYR A 51 -2.11 7.77 3.81
CA TYR A 51 -1.56 7.26 2.56
C TYR A 51 -1.35 5.74 2.60
N GLY A 52 -0.82 5.20 3.70
CA GLY A 52 -0.68 3.77 3.88
C GLY A 52 -2.01 3.02 3.96
N GLU A 53 -3.01 3.62 4.60
CA GLU A 53 -4.37 3.10 4.67
C GLU A 53 -5.01 3.04 3.27
N ASP A 54 -4.88 4.10 2.48
CA ASP A 54 -5.37 4.16 1.09
C ASP A 54 -4.68 3.12 0.21
N LEU A 55 -3.36 2.95 0.35
CA LEU A 55 -2.61 1.90 -0.36
C LEU A 55 -3.13 0.51 -0.01
N CYS A 56 -3.33 0.20 1.28
CA CYS A 56 -3.90 -1.06 1.71
C CYS A 56 -5.34 -1.25 1.21
N ALA A 57 -6.18 -0.21 1.29
CA ALA A 57 -7.56 -0.27 0.85
C ALA A 57 -7.68 -0.52 -0.65
N THR A 58 -6.88 0.15 -1.47
CA THR A 58 -6.89 -0.10 -2.91
C THR A 58 -6.26 -1.45 -3.24
N ALA A 59 -5.17 -1.84 -2.58
CA ALA A 59 -4.54 -3.14 -2.81
C ALA A 59 -5.52 -4.29 -2.56
N ALA A 60 -6.26 -4.24 -1.45
CA ALA A 60 -7.32 -5.21 -1.14
C ALA A 60 -8.35 -5.30 -2.27
N ARG A 61 -8.86 -4.15 -2.76
CA ARG A 61 -9.84 -4.11 -3.86
C ARG A 61 -9.27 -4.69 -5.16
N VAL A 62 -8.02 -4.38 -5.50
CA VAL A 62 -7.35 -4.89 -6.71
C VAL A 62 -7.19 -6.41 -6.67
N VAL A 63 -6.88 -6.99 -5.51
CA VAL A 63 -6.76 -8.46 -5.35
C VAL A 63 -8.11 -9.15 -5.07
N GLY A 64 -9.22 -8.40 -5.06
CA GLY A 64 -10.57 -8.95 -4.84
C GLY A 64 -10.93 -9.25 -3.39
N GLU A 65 -10.25 -8.63 -2.43
CA GLU A 65 -10.48 -8.78 -0.98
C GLU A 65 -11.20 -7.56 -0.38
N ASN A 66 -11.78 -7.74 0.82
CA ASN A 66 -12.44 -6.67 1.56
C ASN A 66 -11.42 -5.99 2.53
N PRO A 67 -11.11 -4.69 2.37
CA PRO A 67 -10.14 -4.01 3.23
C PRO A 67 -10.62 -3.78 4.67
N TYR A 68 -11.93 -3.88 4.94
CA TYR A 68 -12.50 -3.65 6.28
C TYR A 68 -12.64 -4.93 7.11
N GLN A 69 -12.10 -6.04 6.62
CA GLN A 69 -12.12 -7.33 7.30
C GLN A 69 -10.70 -7.86 7.44
N GLU A 70 -10.53 -8.81 8.36
CA GLU A 70 -9.33 -9.64 8.40
C GLU A 70 -9.02 -10.19 7.00
N PRO A 71 -7.76 -10.13 6.52
CA PRO A 71 -6.55 -9.87 7.30
C PRO A 71 -6.02 -8.41 7.27
N TRP A 72 -6.82 -7.44 6.81
CA TRP A 72 -6.33 -6.08 6.53
C TRP A 72 -6.45 -5.11 7.72
N ASN A 73 -7.39 -5.36 8.65
CA ASN A 73 -7.71 -4.52 9.81
C ASN A 73 -6.93 -4.92 11.06
#